data_AF-I3EKG3-F1
#
_entry.id   AF-I3EKG3-F1
#
_cell.length_a   1.000
_cell.length_b   1.000
_cell.length_c   1.000
_cell.angle_alpha   90.00
_cell.angle_beta   90.00
_cell.angle_gamma   90.00
#
_symmetry.space_group_name_H-M   'P 1'
#
loop_
_entity.id
_entity.type
_entity.pdbx_description
1 polymer ?
#
loop_
_entity_poly.entity_id
_entity_poly.type
_entity_poly.pdbx_seq_one_letter_code
_entity_poly.pdbx_strand_id
1 'polypeptide(L)'
;MESSEPAVTSTHKVEETQSVVRQISIIIVHNYVERTISVNVSEGILEEIKGKAKELFGLSCIRLEIDKKLITSADQIFKCTNPKITIAGIKNKCALSMCRNRVNSSSDLECKFCSKSFCIKHSIPEGHSCENISDCKDVAIKNNIRNLLHDRYKE
;
A
#
# COMPACT_ATOMS: atom_id res chain seq x y z
N MET A 1 3.04 -53.91 43.04
CA MET A 1 2.43 -53.74 41.71
C MET A 1 2.13 -52.27 41.56
N GLU A 2 2.50 -51.72 40.40
CA GLU A 2 2.33 -50.32 39.94
C GLU A 2 3.14 -49.26 40.70
N SER A 3 4.32 -48.86 40.20
CA SER A 3 4.61 -47.99 39.04
C SER A 3 4.32 -46.52 39.32
N SER A 4 5.37 -45.68 39.37
CA SER A 4 5.57 -44.48 38.52
C SER A 4 6.59 -43.49 39.13
N GLU A 5 7.74 -43.34 38.49
CA GLU A 5 8.59 -42.13 38.48
C GLU A 5 8.19 -41.28 37.24
N PRO A 6 8.81 -40.12 36.91
CA PRO A 6 9.33 -38.98 37.70
C PRO A 6 8.80 -37.61 37.15
N ALA A 7 9.16 -36.47 37.77
CA ALA A 7 9.03 -35.16 37.12
C ALA A 7 10.30 -34.32 37.30
N VAL A 8 11.08 -34.28 36.23
CA VAL A 8 12.30 -33.48 36.03
C VAL A 8 11.89 -32.05 35.71
N THR A 9 12.22 -31.09 36.58
CA THR A 9 12.09 -29.66 36.28
C THR A 9 13.31 -29.17 35.50
N SER A 10 13.17 -29.09 34.17
CA SER A 10 14.14 -28.46 33.27
C SER A 10 14.05 -26.95 33.33
N THR A 11 15.17 -26.33 33.67
CA THR A 11 15.53 -24.93 33.43
C THR A 11 15.40 -24.55 31.96
N HIS A 12 14.48 -23.64 31.63
CA HIS A 12 14.48 -22.93 30.35
C HIS A 12 15.20 -21.59 30.52
N LYS A 13 16.46 -21.58 30.09
CA LYS A 13 17.24 -20.38 29.80
C LYS A 13 16.65 -19.75 28.54
N VAL A 14 16.00 -18.60 28.68
CA VAL A 14 15.54 -17.80 27.55
C VAL A 14 16.77 -17.15 26.93
N GLU A 15 17.30 -17.74 25.86
CA GLU A 15 18.23 -17.06 24.96
C GLU A 15 17.42 -16.08 24.11
N GLU A 16 17.45 -14.81 24.51
CA GLU A 16 17.12 -13.69 23.63
C GLU A 16 18.08 -13.72 22.44
N THR A 17 17.61 -14.27 21.33
CA THR A 17 18.27 -14.18 20.03
C THR A 17 18.19 -12.73 19.56
N GLN A 18 19.23 -11.97 19.92
CA GLN A 18 19.47 -10.63 19.43
C GLN A 18 19.59 -10.70 17.90
N SER A 19 18.49 -10.40 17.23
CA SER A 19 18.32 -10.51 15.79
C SER A 19 19.18 -9.42 15.15
N VAL A 20 20.34 -9.80 14.62
CA VAL A 20 21.22 -8.87 13.88
C VAL A 20 20.48 -8.43 12.62
N VAL A 21 19.82 -7.27 12.68
CA VAL A 21 19.16 -6.68 11.52
C VAL A 21 20.25 -6.25 10.52
N ARG A 22 20.45 -7.05 9.48
CA ARG A 22 21.36 -6.70 8.39
C ARG A 22 20.70 -5.61 7.56
N GLN A 23 21.34 -4.46 7.41
CA GLN A 23 20.87 -3.38 6.55
C GLN A 23 21.64 -3.42 5.22
N ILE A 24 20.96 -3.19 4.10
CA ILE A 24 21.58 -3.08 2.77
C ILE A 24 21.25 -1.76 2.11
N SER A 25 22.19 -1.26 1.30
CA SER A 25 22.01 -0.05 0.49
C SER A 25 21.66 -0.44 -0.94
N ILE A 26 20.59 0.16 -1.48
CA ILE A 26 20.03 -0.14 -2.80
C ILE A 26 19.86 1.17 -3.56
N ILE A 27 20.11 1.15 -4.87
CA ILE A 27 19.82 2.29 -5.75
C ILE A 27 18.44 2.09 -6.36
N ILE A 28 17.52 3.02 -6.09
CA ILE A 28 16.22 3.09 -6.75
C ILE A 28 16.25 4.16 -7.85
N VAL A 29 15.68 3.85 -9.02
CA VAL A 29 15.66 4.73 -10.18
C VAL A 29 14.23 4.97 -10.63
N HIS A 30 13.82 6.23 -10.74
CA HIS A 30 12.52 6.63 -11.27
C HIS A 30 12.67 7.83 -12.19
N ASN A 31 12.15 7.77 -13.42
CA ASN A 31 12.25 8.86 -14.41
C ASN A 31 13.68 9.43 -14.56
N TYR A 32 14.68 8.56 -14.70
CA TYR A 32 16.11 8.92 -14.81
C TYR A 32 16.73 9.56 -13.56
N VAL A 33 15.99 9.66 -12.45
CA VAL A 33 16.49 10.11 -11.15
C VAL A 33 16.87 8.91 -10.32
N GLU A 34 18.11 8.89 -9.84
CA GLU A 34 18.63 7.85 -8.96
C GLU A 34 18.64 8.32 -7.50
N ARG A 35 18.23 7.44 -6.59
CA ARG A 35 18.28 7.66 -5.14
C ARG A 35 18.81 6.41 -4.46
N THR A 36 19.69 6.59 -3.49
CA THR A 36 20.13 5.49 -2.64
C THR A 36 19.24 5.42 -1.40
N ILE A 37 18.72 4.23 -1.11
CA ILE A 37 17.96 3.95 0.11
C ILE A 37 18.63 2.84 0.89
N SER A 38 18.55 2.90 2.22
CA SER A 38 18.98 1.83 3.11
C SER A 38 17.76 1.09 3.63
N VAL A 39 17.72 -0.23 3.48
CA VAL A 39 16.57 -1.07 3.87
C VAL A 39 17.02 -2.24 4.73
N ASN A 40 16.13 -2.72 5.60
CA ASN A 40 16.42 -3.86 6.45
C ASN A 40 16.17 -5.18 5.70
N VAL A 41 17.11 -6.11 5.82
CA VAL A 41 16.97 -7.45 5.27
C VAL A 41 15.98 -8.23 6.13
N SER A 42 14.74 -8.31 5.65
CA SER A 42 13.65 -9.06 6.25
C SER A 42 12.79 -9.69 5.16
N GLU A 43 11.88 -10.60 5.53
CA GLU A 43 10.91 -11.19 4.61
C GLU A 43 10.01 -10.11 3.95
N GLY A 44 9.86 -8.95 4.61
CA GLY A 44 9.11 -7.79 4.13
C GLY A 44 9.91 -6.75 3.32
N ILE A 45 11.14 -7.05 2.89
CA ILE A 45 12.03 -6.07 2.23
C ILE A 45 11.38 -5.39 1.00
N LEU A 46 10.57 -6.11 0.23
CA LEU A 46 9.89 -5.56 -0.94
C LEU A 46 8.87 -4.47 -0.57
N GLU A 47 8.14 -4.66 0.52
CA GLU A 47 7.18 -3.68 1.01
C GLU A 47 7.89 -2.48 1.63
N GLU A 48 9.03 -2.68 2.30
CA GLU A 48 9.87 -1.58 2.79
C GLU A 48 10.41 -0.73 1.62
N ILE A 49 10.95 -1.36 0.58
CA ILE A 49 11.41 -0.67 -0.64
C ILE A 49 10.25 0.08 -1.30
N LYS A 50 9.07 -0.55 -1.42
CA LYS A 50 7.89 0.11 -1.98
C LYS A 50 7.48 1.32 -1.15
N GLY A 51 7.42 1.19 0.18
CA GLY A 51 7.08 2.29 1.08
C GLY A 51 8.00 3.48 0.90
N LYS A 52 9.31 3.25 0.97
CA LYS A 52 10.31 4.33 0.76
C LYS A 52 10.24 4.93 -0.64
N ALA A 53 10.03 4.12 -1.67
CA ALA A 53 9.90 4.62 -3.04
C ALA A 53 8.62 5.46 -3.24
N LYS A 54 7.49 5.07 -2.63
CA LYS A 54 6.25 5.86 -2.67
C LYS A 54 6.42 7.22 -2.00
N GLU A 55 7.10 7.25 -0.85
CA GLU A 55 7.40 8.48 -0.12
C GLU A 55 8.35 9.40 -0.92
N LEU A 56 9.44 8.84 -1.45
CA LEU A 56 10.46 9.60 -2.18
C LEU A 56 9.97 10.19 -3.51
N PHE A 57 9.06 9.48 -4.20
CA PHE A 57 8.63 9.87 -5.55
C PHE A 57 7.15 10.30 -5.62
N GLY A 58 6.42 10.33 -4.49
CA GLY A 58 5.01 10.72 -4.45
C GLY A 58 4.10 9.80 -5.28
N LEU A 59 4.43 8.51 -5.36
CA LEU A 59 3.72 7.54 -6.21
C LEU A 59 2.69 6.75 -5.39
N SER A 60 1.48 6.59 -5.93
CA SER A 60 0.43 5.79 -5.28
C SER A 60 0.62 4.29 -5.48
N CYS A 61 0.93 3.86 -6.71
CA CYS A 61 1.16 2.47 -7.08
C CYS A 61 2.39 2.29 -7.95
N ILE A 62 3.24 1.34 -7.57
CA ILE A 62 4.55 1.11 -8.17
C ILE A 62 4.82 -0.39 -8.32
N ARG A 63 5.60 -0.72 -9.33
CA ARG A 63 6.26 -2.02 -9.45
C ARG A 63 7.77 -1.81 -9.40
N LEU A 64 8.45 -2.82 -8.87
CA LEU A 64 9.90 -2.87 -8.78
C LEU A 64 10.43 -3.75 -9.91
N GLU A 65 11.44 -3.26 -10.62
CA GLU A 65 12.09 -3.97 -11.72
C GLU A 65 13.60 -4.00 -11.51
N ILE A 66 14.25 -5.13 -11.81
CA ILE A 66 15.72 -5.22 -11.96
C ILE A 66 15.98 -5.65 -13.40
N ASP A 67 16.85 -4.92 -14.11
CA ASP A 67 17.17 -5.20 -15.52
C ASP A 67 15.92 -5.37 -16.42
N LYS A 68 14.91 -4.52 -16.20
CA LYS A 68 13.60 -4.54 -16.90
C LYS A 68 12.74 -5.79 -16.62
N LYS A 69 13.11 -6.62 -15.64
CA LYS A 69 12.31 -7.77 -15.18
C LYS A 69 11.64 -7.45 -13.85
N LEU A 70 10.39 -7.86 -13.72
CA LEU A 70 9.60 -7.66 -12.49
C LEU A 70 10.21 -8.46 -11.33
N ILE A 71 10.41 -7.79 -10.19
CA ILE A 71 10.81 -8.46 -8.96
C ILE A 71 9.59 -9.13 -8.35
N THR A 72 9.64 -10.45 -8.20
CA THR A 72 8.58 -11.24 -7.54
C THR A 72 9.03 -11.89 -6.23
N SER A 73 10.34 -12.01 -6.00
CA SER A 73 10.92 -12.51 -4.74
C SER A 73 12.10 -11.63 -4.31
N ALA A 74 12.29 -11.51 -3.00
CA ALA A 74 13.42 -10.85 -2.38
C ALA A 74 14.77 -11.45 -2.80
N ASP A 75 14.83 -12.75 -3.11
CA ASP A 75 16.04 -13.44 -3.60
C ASP A 75 16.67 -12.77 -4.83
N GLN A 76 15.85 -12.14 -5.67
CA GLN A 76 16.32 -11.48 -6.88
C GLN A 76 17.16 -10.23 -6.55
N ILE A 77 16.91 -9.60 -5.40
CA ILE A 77 17.68 -8.45 -4.92
C ILE A 77 19.04 -8.92 -4.42
N PHE A 78 19.06 -10.02 -3.64
CA PHE A 78 20.29 -10.55 -3.01
C PHE A 78 21.23 -11.25 -4.00
N LYS A 79 20.74 -11.68 -5.16
CA LYS A 79 21.58 -12.24 -6.24
C LYS A 79 22.43 -11.20 -6.95
N CYS A 80 22.14 -9.91 -6.78
CA CYS A 80 22.90 -8.82 -7.36
C CYS A 80 23.80 -8.18 -6.30
N THR A 81 25.10 -8.05 -6.59
CA THR A 81 26.06 -7.38 -5.68
C THR A 81 25.76 -5.90 -5.50
N ASN A 82 25.25 -5.22 -6.53
CA ASN A 82 24.74 -3.85 -6.48
C ASN A 82 23.34 -3.79 -7.13
N PRO A 83 22.25 -4.06 -6.39
CA PRO A 83 20.91 -4.05 -6.96
C PRO A 83 20.51 -2.63 -7.38
N LYS A 84 20.30 -2.45 -8.69
CA LYS A 84 19.73 -1.23 -9.27
C LYS A 84 18.26 -1.48 -9.59
N ILE A 85 17.39 -1.01 -8.71
CA ILE A 85 15.94 -1.23 -8.80
C ILE A 85 15.31 -0.07 -9.56
N THR A 86 14.70 -0.35 -10.70
CA THR A 86 13.87 0.62 -11.41
C THR A 86 12.46 0.59 -10.81
N ILE A 87 11.97 1.77 -10.42
CA ILE A 87 10.60 2.00 -10.00
C ILE A 87 9.81 2.37 -11.25
N ALA A 88 8.77 1.61 -11.56
CA ALA A 88 7.82 1.97 -12.60
C ALA A 88 6.44 2.22 -11.98
N GLY A 89 5.85 3.39 -12.24
CA GLY A 89 4.49 3.70 -11.81
C GLY A 89 3.47 2.79 -12.48
N ILE A 90 2.68 2.07 -11.69
CA ILE A 90 1.54 1.31 -12.20
C ILE A 90 0.35 2.25 -12.20
N LYS A 91 -0.27 2.42 -13.37
CA LYS A 91 -1.54 3.15 -13.44
C LYS A 91 -2.62 2.29 -12.79
N ASN A 92 -3.27 2.81 -11.75
CA ASN A 92 -4.39 2.13 -11.09
C ASN A 92 -5.51 1.88 -12.08
N LYS A 93 -6.20 0.74 -11.92
CA LYS A 93 -7.40 0.41 -12.70
C LYS A 93 -8.63 0.76 -11.88
N CYS A 94 -9.69 1.15 -12.58
CA CYS A 94 -10.98 1.37 -11.94
C CYS A 94 -11.42 0.10 -11.19
N ALA A 95 -11.85 0.24 -9.93
CA ALA A 95 -12.30 -0.90 -9.11
C ALA A 95 -13.62 -1.52 -9.60
N LEU A 96 -14.37 -0.83 -10.47
CA LEU A 96 -15.53 -1.40 -11.15
C LEU A 96 -15.10 -2.51 -12.12
N SER A 97 -15.57 -3.74 -11.89
CA SER A 97 -15.16 -4.97 -12.60
C SER A 97 -15.28 -4.90 -14.12
N MET A 98 -16.30 -4.21 -14.63
CA MET A 98 -16.57 -4.06 -16.07
C MET A 98 -15.82 -2.89 -16.71
N CYS A 99 -15.09 -2.09 -15.92
CA CYS A 99 -14.39 -0.92 -16.41
C CYS A 99 -12.90 -1.21 -16.66
N ARG A 100 -12.46 -0.96 -17.90
CA ARG A 100 -11.04 -1.08 -18.29
C ARG A 100 -10.28 0.24 -18.21
N ASN A 101 -10.93 1.31 -17.76
CA ASN A 101 -10.32 2.62 -17.67
C ASN A 101 -9.33 2.69 -16.50
N ARG A 102 -8.33 3.55 -16.67
CA ARG A 102 -7.33 3.81 -15.65
C ARG A 102 -7.83 4.89 -14.70
N VAL A 103 -7.51 4.74 -13.42
CA VAL A 103 -7.61 5.80 -12.43
C VAL A 103 -6.43 6.72 -12.67
N ASN A 104 -6.73 7.95 -13.05
CA ASN A 104 -5.77 9.02 -13.15
C ASN A 104 -5.28 9.36 -11.75
N SER A 105 -3.97 9.41 -11.59
CA SER A 105 -3.24 9.39 -10.31
C SER A 105 -3.39 10.63 -9.42
N SER A 106 -4.39 11.48 -9.67
CA SER A 106 -4.74 12.56 -8.76
C SER A 106 -5.63 11.96 -7.69
N SER A 107 -5.19 12.04 -6.44
CA SER A 107 -5.76 11.57 -5.16
C SER A 107 -7.28 11.63 -4.95
N ASP A 108 -8.05 12.21 -5.87
CA ASP A 108 -9.46 12.58 -5.71
C ASP A 108 -10.46 11.58 -6.30
N LEU A 109 -10.00 10.40 -6.73
CA LEU A 109 -10.85 9.38 -7.35
C LEU A 109 -11.10 8.17 -6.45
N GLU A 110 -10.79 8.28 -5.17
CA GLU A 110 -11.24 7.35 -4.14
C GLU A 110 -12.64 7.74 -3.64
N CYS A 111 -13.56 6.78 -3.62
CA CYS A 111 -14.86 7.01 -3.02
C CYS A 111 -14.74 7.05 -1.49
N LYS A 112 -15.18 8.14 -0.86
CA LYS A 112 -15.13 8.31 0.61
C LYS A 112 -15.97 7.30 1.40
N PHE A 113 -16.90 6.62 0.75
CA PHE A 113 -17.84 5.70 1.41
C PHE A 113 -17.39 4.24 1.32
N CYS A 114 -16.84 3.82 0.19
CA CYS A 114 -16.36 2.44 -0.01
C CYS A 114 -14.82 2.32 -0.10
N SER A 115 -14.09 3.43 0.00
CA SER A 115 -12.62 3.53 -0.04
C SER A 115 -11.96 2.86 -1.24
N LYS A 116 -12.72 2.70 -2.34
CA LYS A 116 -12.26 2.11 -3.60
C LYS A 116 -11.93 3.21 -4.60
N SER A 117 -10.89 2.99 -5.42
CA SER A 117 -10.50 3.94 -6.47
C SER A 117 -11.20 3.66 -7.80
N PHE A 118 -11.81 4.68 -8.39
CA PHE A 118 -12.55 4.58 -9.65
C PHE A 118 -11.97 5.52 -10.71
N CYS A 119 -12.31 5.37 -11.99
CA CYS A 119 -11.92 6.35 -13.01
C CYS A 119 -12.85 7.57 -12.98
N ILE A 120 -12.54 8.67 -13.68
CA ILE A 120 -13.40 9.89 -13.72
C ILE A 120 -14.87 9.56 -14.03
N LYS A 121 -15.11 8.59 -14.93
CA LYS A 121 -16.49 8.22 -15.32
C LYS A 121 -17.27 7.50 -14.22
N HIS A 122 -16.56 6.91 -13.26
CA HIS A 122 -17.13 6.10 -12.18
C HIS A 122 -16.79 6.67 -10.79
N SER A 123 -16.32 7.92 -10.71
CA SER A 123 -16.00 8.57 -9.44
C SER A 123 -17.24 8.86 -8.60
N ILE A 124 -18.40 8.99 -9.24
CA ILE A 124 -19.69 9.21 -8.58
C ILE A 124 -20.21 7.89 -8.00
N PRO A 125 -20.76 7.88 -6.77
CA PRO A 125 -21.32 6.68 -6.12
C PRO A 125 -22.31 5.88 -6.96
N GLU A 126 -23.18 6.54 -7.73
CA GLU A 126 -24.12 5.88 -8.64
C GLU A 126 -23.41 5.19 -9.82
N GLY A 127 -22.34 5.80 -10.34
CA GLY A 127 -21.60 5.31 -11.50
C GLY A 127 -20.79 4.03 -11.24
N HIS A 128 -20.41 3.76 -9.99
CA HIS A 128 -19.70 2.53 -9.62
C HIS A 128 -20.53 1.56 -8.79
N SER A 129 -21.83 1.81 -8.62
CA SER A 129 -22.70 0.98 -7.76
C SER A 129 -22.12 0.83 -6.35
N CYS A 130 -21.91 1.96 -5.66
CA CYS A 130 -21.35 1.99 -4.32
C CYS A 130 -22.15 1.10 -3.35
N GLU A 131 -21.46 0.29 -2.55
CA GLU A 131 -22.08 -0.54 -1.52
C GLU A 131 -22.72 0.29 -0.39
N ASN A 132 -22.16 1.48 -0.12
CA ASN A 132 -22.61 2.42 0.92
C ASN A 132 -23.35 3.62 0.31
N ILE A 133 -24.14 3.38 -0.73
CA ILE A 133 -24.89 4.44 -1.44
C ILE A 133 -25.92 5.13 -0.52
N SER A 134 -26.49 4.42 0.44
CA SER A 134 -27.45 4.96 1.40
C SER A 134 -26.79 6.01 2.31
N ASP A 135 -25.62 5.71 2.86
CA ASP A 135 -24.86 6.65 3.69
C ASP A 135 -24.46 7.90 2.89
N CYS A 136 -24.10 7.71 1.61
CA CYS A 136 -23.81 8.83 0.72
C CYS A 136 -25.02 9.75 0.54
N LYS A 137 -26.22 9.18 0.39
CA LYS A 137 -27.46 9.97 0.25
C LYS A 137 -27.78 10.73 1.53
N ASP A 138 -27.69 10.09 2.68
CA ASP A 138 -27.98 10.73 3.97
C ASP A 138 -27.02 11.89 4.26
N VAL A 139 -25.73 11.71 3.97
CA VAL A 139 -24.74 12.79 4.10
C VAL A 139 -25.02 13.93 3.12
N ALA A 140 -25.38 13.61 1.86
CA ALA A 140 -25.74 14.63 0.88
C ALA A 140 -26.98 15.44 1.30
N ILE A 141 -28.02 14.77 1.82
CA ILE A 141 -29.23 15.41 2.33
C ILE A 141 -28.89 16.33 3.51
N LYS A 142 -28.13 15.84 4.50
CA LYS A 142 -27.70 16.65 5.67
C LYS A 142 -26.92 17.89 5.24
N ASN A 143 -25.99 17.75 4.30
CA ASN A 143 -25.19 18.87 3.79
C ASN A 143 -26.06 19.87 3.01
N ASN A 144 -26.98 19.39 2.17
CA ASN A 144 -27.91 20.25 1.45
C ASN A 144 -28.82 21.03 2.40
N ILE A 145 -29.37 20.38 3.42
CA ILE A 145 -30.18 21.05 4.46
C ILE A 145 -29.35 22.12 5.18
N ARG A 146 -28.13 21.79 5.59
CA ARG A 146 -27.23 22.74 6.26
C ARG A 146 -26.98 23.97 5.40
N ASN A 147 -26.68 23.80 4.11
CA ASN A 147 -26.42 24.91 3.19
C ASN A 147 -27.68 25.74 2.95
N LEU A 148 -28.83 25.10 2.72
CA LEU A 148 -30.11 25.79 2.55
C LEU A 148 -30.52 26.61 3.77
N LEU A 149 -30.20 26.14 4.98
CA LEU A 149 -30.43 26.91 6.20
C LEU A 149 -29.43 28.05 6.33
N HIS A 150 -28.15 27.82 6.02
CA HIS A 150 -27.11 28.86 6.13
C HIS A 150 -27.34 30.02 5.15
N ASP A 151 -27.73 29.74 3.91
CA ASP A 151 -28.01 30.76 2.89
C ASP A 151 -29.25 31.60 3.21
N ARG A 152 -30.17 31.10 4.05
CA ARG A 152 -31.35 31.87 4.51
C ARG A 152 -31.05 32.87 5.63
N TYR A 153 -29.91 32.76 6.32
CA TYR A 153 -29.54 33.64 7.44
C TYR A 153 -28.39 34.60 7.10
N LYS A 154 -28.00 34.70 5.81
CA LYS A 154 -27.22 35.82 5.29
C LYS A 154 -28.18 36.96 4.90
N GLU A 155 -28.67 37.69 5.89
CA GLU A 155 -29.23 39.05 5.71
C GLU A 155 -28.23 40.07 6.26
#